data_AF-A0A973HSJ2-F1
#
_entry.id   AF-A0A973HSJ2-F1
#
_cell.length_a   1.000
_cell.length_b   1.000
_cell.length_c   1.000
_cell.angle_alpha   90.00
_cell.angle_beta   90.00
_cell.angle_gamma   90.00
#
_symmetry.space_group_name_H-M   'P 1'
#
loop_
_entity.id
_entity.type
_entity.pdbx_description
1 polymer ?
#
loop_
_entity_poly.entity_id
_entity_poly.type
_entity_poly.pdbx_seq_one_letter_code
_entity_poly.pdbx_strand_id
1 'polypeptide(L)'
;MLPRDPSRSKPIDEVAVSKLRTPSSQQWRDAALADFDAFLIDHAACERKASATAMSLVSHYPDRQILVREMTKLAREELEH
;
A
#
# COMPACT_ATOMS: atom_id res chain seq x y z
N MET A 1 35.43 -1.47 24.79
CA MET A 1 34.76 -0.47 25.66
C MET A 1 34.43 0.70 24.75
N LEU A 2 33.19 0.92 24.32
CA LEU A 2 32.00 1.13 25.15
C LEU A 2 30.89 0.08 24.91
N PRO A 3 30.13 -0.31 25.95
CA PRO A 3 28.94 -1.14 25.79
C PRO A 3 27.87 -0.39 24.97
N ARG A 4 27.16 -1.10 24.08
CA ARG A 4 25.97 -0.54 23.41
C ARG A 4 24.96 -0.19 24.49
N ASP A 5 24.55 1.07 24.51
CA ASP A 5 23.54 1.59 25.42
C ASP A 5 22.19 0.86 25.19
N PRO A 6 21.64 0.15 26.19
CA PRO A 6 20.37 -0.57 26.06
C PRO A 6 19.15 0.37 26.02
N SER A 7 19.32 1.69 26.16
CA SER A 7 18.23 2.67 26.13
C SER A 7 17.91 3.24 24.74
N ARG A 8 18.61 2.81 23.67
CA ARG A 8 18.31 3.26 22.30
C ARG A 8 17.17 2.48 21.63
N SER A 9 16.10 2.21 22.37
CA SER A 9 14.78 1.97 21.78
C SER A 9 14.32 3.31 21.20
N LYS A 10 14.26 3.42 19.86
CA LYS A 10 13.53 4.52 19.24
C LYS A 10 12.11 4.53 19.85
N PRO A 11 11.64 5.65 20.41
CA PRO A 11 10.30 5.71 20.95
C PRO A 11 9.30 5.36 19.84
N ILE A 12 8.41 4.42 20.18
CA ILE A 12 7.36 3.89 19.32
C ILE A 12 6.21 4.90 19.32
N ASP A 13 6.45 6.14 18.89
CA ASP A 13 5.41 7.19 18.92
C ASP A 13 5.63 8.24 17.83
N GLU A 14 5.69 7.78 16.58
CA GLU A 14 5.28 8.61 15.44
C GLU A 14 4.04 7.95 14.85
N VAL A 15 2.88 8.18 15.49
CA VAL A 15 1.59 7.79 14.91
C VAL A 15 1.46 8.55 13.60
N ALA A 16 1.63 7.85 12.49
CA ALA A 16 1.42 8.39 11.15
C ALA A 16 0.06 9.10 11.11
N VAL A 17 0.06 10.40 10.83
CA VAL A 17 -1.18 11.17 10.68
C VAL A 17 -1.98 10.55 9.54
N SER A 18 -3.08 9.88 9.90
CA SER A 18 -3.95 9.22 8.94
C SER A 18 -4.53 10.26 7.98
N LYS A 19 -4.37 10.03 6.67
CA LYS A 19 -5.00 10.85 5.63
C LYS A 19 -6.52 10.61 5.54
N LEU A 20 -7.07 9.70 6.34
CA LEU A 20 -8.47 9.26 6.27
C LEU A 20 -9.32 9.96 7.32
N ARG A 21 -10.56 10.30 6.94
CA ARG A 21 -11.53 11.01 7.81
C ARG A 21 -12.05 10.14 8.97
N THR A 22 -12.16 8.83 8.75
CA THR A 22 -12.72 7.88 9.72
C THR A 22 -12.01 6.53 9.62
N PRO A 23 -11.89 5.77 10.73
CA PRO A 23 -11.36 4.42 10.70
C PRO A 23 -12.34 3.43 10.05
N SER A 24 -11.83 2.28 9.60
CA SER A 24 -12.66 1.16 9.15
C SER A 24 -13.53 0.62 10.30
N SER A 25 -14.79 0.29 10.02
CA SER A 25 -15.73 -0.19 11.04
C SER A 25 -15.37 -1.61 11.52
N GLN A 26 -15.82 -1.96 12.73
CA GLN A 26 -15.73 -3.35 13.22
C GLN A 26 -16.52 -4.31 12.33
N GLN A 27 -17.71 -3.91 11.89
CA GLN A 27 -18.58 -4.72 11.02
C GLN A 27 -17.89 -5.09 9.70
N TRP A 28 -17.12 -4.17 9.10
CA TRP A 28 -16.36 -4.49 7.88
C TRP A 28 -15.25 -5.51 8.15
N ARG A 29 -14.53 -5.38 9.28
CA ARG A 29 -13.50 -6.34 9.67
C ARG A 29 -14.09 -7.73 9.92
N ASP A 30 -15.22 -7.80 10.61
CA ASP A 30 -15.90 -9.07 10.88
C ASP A 30 -16.36 -9.74 9.58
N ALA A 31 -16.87 -8.95 8.62
CA ALA A 31 -17.27 -9.45 7.31
C ALA A 31 -16.09 -9.98 6.49
N ALA A 32 -14.95 -9.28 6.47
CA ALA A 32 -13.75 -9.73 5.77
C ALA A 32 -13.16 -11.02 6.39
N LEU A 33 -13.23 -11.17 7.71
CA LEU A 33 -12.74 -12.36 8.41
C LEU A 33 -13.70 -13.55 8.30
N ALA A 34 -14.99 -13.32 8.09
CA ALA A 34 -15.98 -14.38 7.93
C ALA A 34 -15.82 -15.15 6.61
N ASP A 35 -15.30 -14.51 5.57
CA ASP A 35 -14.98 -15.13 4.27
C ASP A 35 -13.66 -14.57 3.72
N PHE A 36 -12.56 -15.02 4.33
CA PHE A 36 -11.24 -14.47 4.03
C PHE A 36 -10.72 -14.87 2.66
N ASP A 37 -11.12 -16.02 2.13
CA ASP A 37 -10.71 -16.47 0.79
C ASP A 37 -11.31 -15.57 -0.30
N ALA A 38 -12.60 -15.21 -0.18
CA ALA A 38 -13.23 -14.25 -1.10
C ALA A 38 -12.58 -12.86 -1.00
N PHE A 39 -12.23 -12.43 0.21
CA PHE A 39 -11.48 -11.20 0.43
C PHE A 39 -10.11 -11.22 -0.26
N LEU A 40 -9.35 -12.31 -0.15
CA LEU A 40 -8.03 -12.44 -0.80
C LEU A 40 -8.14 -12.41 -2.34
N ILE A 41 -9.20 -12.99 -2.91
CA ILE A 41 -9.45 -12.92 -4.36
C ILE A 41 -9.73 -11.48 -4.79
N ASP A 42 -10.58 -10.75 -4.05
CA ASP A 42 -10.86 -9.34 -4.34
C ASP A 42 -9.62 -8.46 -4.14
N HIS A 43 -8.80 -8.75 -3.14
CA HIS A 43 -7.52 -8.08 -2.89
C HIS A 43 -6.57 -8.25 -4.09
N ALA A 44 -6.34 -9.48 -4.55
CA ALA A 44 -5.51 -9.74 -5.72
C ALA A 44 -6.06 -9.06 -7.01
N ALA A 45 -7.39 -8.93 -7.11
CA ALA A 45 -8.00 -8.15 -8.18
C ALA A 45 -7.76 -6.64 -8.02
N CYS A 46 -7.75 -6.12 -6.80
CA CYS A 46 -7.41 -4.73 -6.49
C CYS A 46 -5.96 -4.40 -6.87
N GLU A 47 -4.99 -5.25 -6.56
CA GLU A 47 -3.59 -5.02 -6.94
C GLU A 47 -3.40 -5.02 -8.45
N ARG A 48 -4.04 -5.96 -9.16
CA ARG A 48 -4.07 -5.95 -10.63
C ARG A 48 -4.68 -4.66 -11.20
N LYS A 49 -5.77 -4.16 -10.61
CA LYS A 49 -6.41 -2.89 -11.03
C LYS A 49 -5.50 -1.68 -10.74
N ALA A 50 -4.77 -1.69 -9.62
CA ALA A 50 -3.81 -0.64 -9.28
C ALA A 50 -2.67 -0.60 -10.31
N SER A 51 -2.08 -1.76 -10.62
CA SER A 51 -1.06 -1.90 -11.68
C SER A 51 -1.57 -1.41 -13.05
N ALA A 52 -2.78 -1.84 -13.44
CA ALA A 52 -3.38 -1.42 -14.70
C ALA A 52 -3.66 0.09 -14.74
N THR A 53 -4.07 0.69 -13.63
CA THR A 53 -4.30 2.14 -13.52
C THR A 53 -2.98 2.90 -13.66
N ALA A 54 -1.92 2.45 -13.01
CA ALA A 54 -0.59 3.03 -13.16
C ALA A 54 -0.11 2.96 -14.62
N MET A 55 -0.33 1.82 -15.30
CA MET A 55 0.03 1.68 -16.72
C MET A 55 -0.83 2.52 -17.66
N SER A 56 -2.11 2.73 -17.32
CA SER A 56 -2.96 3.69 -18.02
C SER A 56 -2.35 5.09 -17.98
N LEU A 57 -1.89 5.55 -16.81
CA LEU A 57 -1.23 6.86 -16.69
C LEU A 57 0.06 6.96 -17.53
N VAL A 58 0.86 5.89 -17.58
CA VAL A 58 2.05 5.84 -18.45
C VAL A 58 1.68 6.01 -19.91
N SER A 59 0.63 5.31 -20.38
CA SER A 59 0.19 5.39 -21.77
C SER A 59 -0.42 6.75 -22.13
N HIS A 60 -1.14 7.39 -21.20
CA HIS A 60 -1.82 8.67 -21.45
C HIS A 60 -0.88 9.87 -21.41
N TYR A 61 0.25 9.78 -20.67
CA TYR A 61 1.16 10.89 -20.44
C TYR A 61 2.63 10.53 -20.74
N PRO A 62 2.95 10.09 -21.97
CA PRO A 62 4.27 9.54 -22.30
C PRO A 62 5.40 10.59 -22.23
N ASP A 63 5.07 11.87 -22.36
CA ASP A 63 6.01 13.00 -22.28
C ASP A 63 6.40 13.35 -20.83
N ARG A 64 5.66 12.87 -19.83
CA ARG A 64 5.89 13.15 -18.41
C ARG A 64 6.87 12.14 -17.82
N GLN A 65 8.16 12.29 -18.12
CA GLN A 65 9.21 11.31 -17.76
C GLN A 65 9.22 10.87 -16.29
N ILE A 66 9.04 11.79 -15.34
CA ILE A 66 8.99 11.46 -13.90
C ILE A 66 7.76 10.59 -13.60
N LEU A 67 6.58 10.96 -14.11
CA LEU A 67 5.36 10.19 -13.94
C LEU A 67 5.52 8.78 -14.53
N VAL A 68 6.05 8.69 -15.75
CA VAL A 68 6.29 7.40 -16.43
C VAL A 68 7.18 6.49 -15.59
N ARG A 69 8.30 7.02 -15.09
CA ARG A 69 9.22 6.24 -14.25
C ARG A 69 8.56 5.76 -12.96
N GLU A 70 7.90 6.64 -12.21
CA GLU A 70 7.32 6.29 -10.92
C GLU A 70 6.10 5.37 -11.07
N MET A 71 5.23 5.59 -12.06
CA MET A 71 4.10 4.70 -12.33
C MET A 71 4.52 3.34 -12.88
N THR A 72 5.63 3.25 -13.63
CA THR A 72 6.16 1.95 -14.07
C THR A 72 6.69 1.14 -12.89
N LYS A 73 7.34 1.78 -11.91
CA LYS A 73 7.76 1.11 -10.66
C LYS A 73 6.55 0.64 -9.87
N LEU A 74 5.58 1.53 -9.64
CA LEU A 74 4.34 1.21 -8.95
C LEU A 74 3.64 0.03 -9.60
N ALA A 75 3.47 0.05 -10.94
CA ALA A 75 2.82 -1.03 -11.66
C ALA A 75 3.51 -2.39 -11.47
N ARG A 76 4.84 -2.41 -11.32
CA ARG A 76 5.59 -3.63 -11.03
C ARG A 76 5.41 -4.07 -9.58
N GLU A 77 5.50 -3.14 -8.63
CA GLU A 77 5.28 -3.43 -7.21
C GLU A 77 3.89 -4.06 -6.98
N GLU A 78 2.84 -3.50 -7.58
CA GLU A 78 1.47 -4.07 -7.48
C GLU A 78 1.26 -5.38 -8.27
N LEU A 79 2.20 -5.78 -9.14
CA LEU A 79 2.18 -7.11 -9.76
C LEU A 79 2.95 -8.15 -8.93
N GLU A 80 3.85 -7.69 -8.05
CA GLU A 80 4.62 -8.53 -7.13
C GLU A 80 3.86 -8.82 -5.83
N HIS A 81 2.92 -7.94 -5.45
CA HIS A 81 1.94 -8.13 -4.39
C HIS A 81 0.94 -9.26 -4.72
#